data_AF-A0A7S2WCA5-F1
#
_entry.id   AF-A0A7S2WCA5-F1
#
_cell.length_a   1.000
_cell.length_b   1.000
_cell.length_c   1.000
_cell.angle_alpha   90.00
_cell.angle_beta   90.00
_cell.angle_gamma   90.00
#
_symmetry.space_group_name_H-M   'P 1'
#
loop_
_entity.id
_entity.type
_entity.pdbx_description
1 polymer ?
#
loop_
_entity_poly.entity_id
_entity_poly.type
_entity_poly.pdbx_seq_one_letter_code
_entity_poly.pdbx_strand_id
1 'polypeptide(L)'
;IANLFAAFKGNENKKLMETEGLKDRMGSVGNQFALTTILGFLMSIPLVLWREGSKLGQFVEMFKTNPVISTNLIASGLWFYGYNELATMTLKKTGAVTQSVANTAKRVIVIVGVAIVLGESLDPMKLLGCAIGIGGVFVYSIIDQLLAKKNA
;
A
#
# COMPACT_ATOMS: atom_id res chain seq x y z
N ILE A 1 2.44 10.06 -11.30
CA ILE A 1 1.67 8.94 -11.89
C ILE A 1 1.20 7.94 -10.82
N ALA A 2 2.09 7.30 -10.05
CA ALA A 2 1.68 6.31 -9.03
C ALA A 2 0.72 6.85 -7.94
N ASN A 3 0.93 8.07 -7.45
CA ASN A 3 0.04 8.68 -6.44
C ASN A 3 -1.39 8.92 -6.98
N LEU A 4 -1.51 9.26 -8.28
CA LEU A 4 -2.81 9.46 -8.92
C LEU A 4 -3.60 8.15 -9.03
N PHE A 5 -2.95 7.09 -9.50
CA PHE A 5 -3.58 5.77 -9.58
C PHE A 5 -3.89 5.18 -8.20
N ALA A 6 -3.07 5.46 -7.18
CA ALA A 6 -3.36 5.05 -5.81
C ALA A 6 -4.61 5.75 -5.25
N ALA A 7 -4.74 7.06 -5.48
CA ALA A 7 -5.92 7.83 -5.09
C ALA A 7 -7.18 7.38 -5.84
N PHE A 8 -7.06 7.17 -7.16
CA PHE A 8 -8.14 6.63 -7.99
C PHE A 8 -8.58 5.25 -7.52
N LYS A 9 -7.64 4.32 -7.32
CA LYS A 9 -7.92 2.99 -6.75
C LYS A 9 -8.63 3.08 -5.41
N GLY A 10 -8.18 3.96 -4.51
CA GLY A 10 -8.81 4.16 -3.21
C GLY A 10 -10.27 4.63 -3.32
N ASN A 11 -10.53 5.58 -4.22
CA ASN A 11 -11.87 6.13 -4.41
C ASN A 11 -12.82 5.13 -5.09
N GLU A 12 -12.34 4.41 -6.12
CA GLU A 12 -13.13 3.38 -6.80
C GLU A 12 -13.38 2.16 -5.91
N ASN A 13 -12.40 1.72 -5.12
CA ASN A 13 -12.62 0.66 -4.13
C ASN A 13 -13.70 1.05 -3.12
N LYS A 14 -13.74 2.32 -2.70
CA LYS A 14 -14.79 2.82 -1.81
C LYS A 14 -16.17 2.78 -2.49
N LYS A 15 -16.29 3.27 -3.73
CA LYS A 15 -17.55 3.19 -4.50
C LYS A 15 -18.04 1.76 -4.69
N LEU A 16 -17.14 0.83 -5.03
CA LEU A 16 -17.46 -0.59 -5.18
C LEU A 16 -17.98 -1.21 -3.88
N MET A 17 -17.51 -0.73 -2.72
CA MET A 17 -17.97 -1.17 -1.40
C MET A 17 -19.34 -0.59 -0.99
N GLU A 18 -19.76 0.50 -1.62
CA GLU A 18 -21.01 1.22 -1.33
C GLU A 18 -22.14 0.87 -2.33
N THR A 19 -21.81 0.21 -3.44
CA THR A 19 -22.79 -0.16 -4.48
C THR A 19 -23.68 -1.33 -4.02
N GLU A 20 -25.00 -1.12 -4.00
CA GLU A 20 -26.00 -2.15 -3.65
C GLU A 20 -25.91 -3.37 -4.59
N GLY A 21 -26.06 -4.57 -4.03
CA GLY A 21 -25.96 -5.85 -4.74
C GLY A 21 -24.53 -6.31 -5.04
N LEU A 22 -23.58 -5.41 -5.31
CA LEU A 22 -22.16 -5.77 -5.51
C LEU A 22 -21.50 -6.14 -4.18
N LYS A 23 -21.78 -5.35 -3.13
CA LYS A 23 -21.32 -5.58 -1.76
C LYS A 23 -21.71 -6.97 -1.24
N ASP A 24 -22.94 -7.40 -1.49
CA ASP A 24 -23.47 -8.69 -1.04
C ASP A 24 -22.88 -9.87 -1.82
N ARG A 25 -22.61 -9.68 -3.13
CA ARG A 25 -21.96 -10.69 -3.98
C ARG A 25 -20.47 -10.88 -3.68
N MET A 26 -19.78 -9.83 -3.25
CA MET A 26 -18.36 -9.89 -2.90
C MET A 26 -18.14 -10.45 -1.49
N GLY A 27 -19.13 -10.34 -0.61
CA GLY A 27 -19.20 -11.00 0.70
C GLY A 27 -18.28 -10.41 1.78
N SER A 28 -17.02 -10.15 1.45
CA SER A 28 -16.04 -9.57 2.38
C SER A 28 -15.07 -8.60 1.71
N VAL A 29 -14.45 -7.74 2.51
CA VAL A 29 -13.42 -6.79 2.06
C VAL A 29 -12.15 -7.53 1.62
N GLY A 30 -11.84 -8.66 2.26
CA GLY A 30 -10.73 -9.53 1.86
C GLY A 30 -10.96 -10.13 0.47
N ASN A 31 -12.17 -10.61 0.19
CA ASN A 31 -12.52 -11.13 -1.14
C ASN A 31 -12.44 -10.06 -2.22
N GLN A 32 -12.86 -8.83 -1.93
CA GLN A 32 -12.69 -7.71 -2.86
C GLN A 32 -11.22 -7.45 -3.14
N PHE A 33 -10.39 -7.38 -2.10
CA PHE A 33 -8.96 -7.16 -2.28
C PHE A 33 -8.31 -8.31 -3.07
N ALA A 34 -8.69 -9.55 -2.79
CA ALA A 34 -8.20 -10.74 -3.49
C ALA A 34 -8.58 -10.69 -4.99
N LEU A 35 -9.84 -10.41 -5.32
CA LEU A 35 -10.30 -10.30 -6.71
C LEU A 35 -9.58 -9.19 -7.47
N THR A 36 -9.45 -8.00 -6.88
CA THR A 36 -8.72 -6.89 -7.51
C THR A 36 -7.23 -7.21 -7.68
N THR A 37 -6.64 -7.97 -6.76
CA THR A 37 -5.24 -8.41 -6.85
C THR A 37 -5.05 -9.45 -7.96
N ILE A 38 -5.96 -10.41 -8.09
CA ILE A 38 -5.95 -11.41 -9.18
C ILE A 38 -6.10 -10.71 -10.54
N LEU A 39 -7.06 -9.79 -10.67
CA LEU A 39 -7.24 -9.02 -11.90
C LEU A 39 -6.01 -8.16 -12.23
N GLY A 40 -5.43 -7.50 -11.23
CA GLY A 40 -4.18 -6.73 -11.40
C GLY A 40 -3.01 -7.59 -11.84
N PHE A 41 -2.92 -8.83 -11.33
CA PHE A 41 -1.93 -9.81 -11.77
C PHE A 41 -2.16 -10.24 -13.22
N LEU A 42 -3.39 -10.59 -13.60
CA LEU A 42 -3.70 -10.98 -14.97
C LEU A 42 -3.42 -9.86 -15.99
N MET A 43 -3.72 -8.61 -15.62
CA MET A 43 -3.40 -7.45 -16.46
C MET A 43 -1.90 -7.15 -16.54
N SER A 44 -1.10 -7.55 -15.55
CA SER A 44 0.35 -7.33 -15.57
C SER A 44 1.12 -8.36 -16.39
N ILE A 45 0.60 -9.58 -16.57
CA ILE A 45 1.21 -10.65 -17.39
C ILE A 45 1.64 -10.17 -18.79
N PRO A 46 0.77 -9.56 -19.62
CA PRO A 46 1.16 -9.14 -20.97
C PRO A 46 2.26 -8.06 -20.95
N LEU A 47 2.25 -7.17 -19.95
CA LEU A 47 3.27 -6.13 -19.80
C LEU A 47 4.63 -6.71 -19.43
N VAL A 48 4.64 -7.68 -18.51
CA VAL A 48 5.88 -8.38 -18.09
C VAL A 48 6.46 -9.18 -19.26
N LEU A 49 5.63 -9.90 -20.02
CA LEU A 49 6.08 -10.64 -21.19
C LEU A 49 6.67 -9.72 -22.25
N TRP A 50 6.07 -8.55 -22.48
CA TRP A 50 6.56 -7.58 -23.46
C TRP A 50 7.88 -6.90 -23.06
N ARG A 51 8.03 -6.52 -21.79
CA ARG A 51 9.22 -5.79 -21.29
C ARG A 51 10.37 -6.71 -20.87
N GLU A 52 10.07 -7.81 -20.20
CA GLU A 52 11.05 -8.63 -19.49
C GLU A 52 10.97 -10.12 -19.87
N GLY A 53 10.20 -10.49 -20.89
CA GLY A 53 10.03 -11.87 -21.34
C GLY A 53 11.34 -12.61 -21.63
N SER A 54 12.36 -11.90 -22.15
CA SER A 54 13.68 -12.47 -22.42
C SER A 54 14.47 -12.87 -21.17
N LYS A 55 14.15 -12.30 -20.00
CA LYS A 55 14.84 -12.56 -18.72
C LYS A 55 14.14 -13.61 -17.85
N LEU A 56 12.97 -14.09 -18.26
CA LEU A 56 12.20 -15.07 -17.47
C LEU A 56 12.95 -16.40 -17.25
N GLY A 57 13.71 -16.87 -18.24
CA GLY A 57 14.52 -18.09 -18.10
C GLY A 57 15.57 -17.95 -16.99
N GLN A 58 16.30 -16.83 -16.98
CA GLN A 58 17.31 -16.53 -15.95
C GLN A 58 16.68 -16.38 -14.57
N PHE A 59 15.48 -15.77 -14.49
CA PHE A 59 14.74 -15.65 -13.24
C PHE A 59 14.33 -17.01 -12.67
N VAL A 60 13.79 -17.92 -13.49
CA VAL A 60 13.38 -19.26 -13.04
C VAL A 60 14.58 -20.07 -12.55
N GLU A 61 15.72 -19.95 -13.23
CA GLU A 61 16.96 -20.61 -12.82
C GLU A 61 17.47 -20.04 -11.48
N MET A 62 17.50 -18.72 -11.33
CA MET A 62 17.92 -18.03 -10.11
C MET A 62 16.99 -18.33 -8.92
N PHE A 63 15.68 -18.46 -9.16
CA PHE A 63 14.70 -18.85 -8.15
C PHE A 63 14.99 -20.27 -7.63
N LYS A 64 15.24 -21.24 -8.54
CA LYS A 64 15.51 -22.63 -8.15
C LYS A 64 16.87 -22.83 -7.47
N THR A 65 17.89 -22.10 -7.91
CA THR A 65 19.28 -22.28 -7.45
C THR A 65 19.58 -21.55 -6.14
N ASN A 66 18.92 -20.42 -5.88
CA ASN A 66 19.20 -19.62 -4.70
C ASN A 66 18.02 -19.62 -3.70
N PRO A 67 18.13 -20.38 -2.59
CA PRO A 67 17.07 -20.46 -1.59
C PRO A 67 16.81 -19.13 -0.88
N VAL A 68 17.80 -18.23 -0.80
CA VAL A 68 17.62 -16.88 -0.23
C VAL A 68 16.70 -16.05 -1.12
N ILE A 69 16.87 -16.13 -2.43
CA ILE A 69 16.03 -15.40 -3.39
C ILE A 69 14.60 -15.95 -3.36
N SER A 70 14.44 -17.28 -3.35
CA SER A 70 13.14 -17.92 -3.20
C SER A 70 12.43 -17.51 -1.91
N THR A 71 13.11 -17.63 -0.77
CA THR A 71 12.51 -17.34 0.54
C THR A 71 12.18 -15.86 0.68
N ASN A 72 13.07 -14.96 0.27
CA ASN A 72 12.82 -13.53 0.32
C ASN A 72 11.70 -13.10 -0.64
N LEU A 73 11.59 -13.72 -1.82
CA LEU A 73 10.52 -13.43 -2.76
C LEU A 73 9.15 -13.85 -2.19
N ILE A 74 9.06 -15.05 -1.62
CA ILE A 74 7.83 -15.54 -0.99
C ILE A 74 7.48 -14.69 0.23
N ALA A 75 8.44 -14.42 1.11
CA ALA A 75 8.23 -13.62 2.32
C ALA A 75 7.80 -12.18 1.98
N SER A 76 8.46 -11.53 1.02
CA SER A 76 8.08 -10.18 0.58
C SER A 76 6.72 -10.16 -0.11
N GLY A 77 6.38 -11.18 -0.91
CA GLY A 77 5.06 -11.33 -1.52
C GLY A 77 3.95 -11.50 -0.49
N LEU A 78 4.16 -12.36 0.52
CA LEU A 78 3.21 -12.54 1.63
C LEU A 78 3.04 -11.27 2.45
N TRP A 79 4.13 -10.60 2.80
CA TRP A 79 4.09 -9.35 3.56
C TRP A 79 3.40 -8.22 2.77
N PHE A 80 3.64 -8.18 1.46
CA PHE A 80 2.97 -7.25 0.57
C PHE A 80 1.47 -7.51 0.49
N TYR A 81 1.06 -8.77 0.31
CA TYR A 81 -0.36 -9.13 0.27
C TYR A 81 -1.05 -8.78 1.59
N GLY A 82 -0.51 -9.24 2.73
CA GLY A 82 -1.09 -8.97 4.04
C GLY A 82 -1.18 -7.47 4.36
N TYR A 83 -0.13 -6.70 4.04
CA TYR A 83 -0.18 -5.24 4.20
C TYR A 83 -1.31 -4.60 3.38
N ASN A 84 -1.44 -4.97 2.10
CA ASN A 84 -2.43 -4.35 1.23
C ASN A 84 -3.87 -4.78 1.56
N GLU A 85 -4.06 -6.02 2.03
CA GLU A 85 -5.35 -6.50 2.51
C GLU A 85 -5.79 -5.70 3.74
N LEU A 86 -4.92 -5.58 4.76
CA LEU A 86 -5.18 -4.78 5.96
C LEU A 86 -5.36 -3.28 5.64
N ALA A 87 -4.63 -2.74 4.68
CA ALA A 87 -4.79 -1.36 4.23
C ALA A 87 -6.17 -1.15 3.58
N THR A 88 -6.68 -2.14 2.84
CA THR A 88 -8.01 -2.08 2.24
C THR A 88 -9.12 -2.20 3.28
N MET A 89 -8.93 -3.03 4.32
CA MET A 89 -9.85 -3.07 5.46
C MET A 89 -9.88 -1.75 6.24
N THR A 90 -8.72 -1.12 6.44
CA THR A 90 -8.60 0.18 7.10
C THR A 90 -9.28 1.27 6.29
N LEU A 91 -9.09 1.31 4.96
CA LEU A 91 -9.75 2.26 4.06
C LEU A 91 -11.27 2.27 4.24
N LYS A 92 -11.89 1.09 4.41
CA LYS A 92 -13.33 0.99 4.64
C LYS A 92 -13.76 1.65 5.95
N LYS A 93 -12.96 1.53 7.01
CA LYS A 93 -13.29 2.06 8.34
C LYS A 93 -13.03 3.56 8.47
N THR A 94 -11.99 4.08 7.80
CA THR A 94 -11.51 5.45 8.02
C THR A 94 -11.68 6.39 6.82
N GLY A 95 -11.99 5.86 5.63
CA GLY A 95 -12.16 6.63 4.40
C GLY A 95 -10.85 7.00 3.69
N ALA A 96 -10.98 7.52 2.47
CA ALA A 96 -9.84 7.77 1.57
C ALA A 96 -8.92 8.90 2.06
N VAL A 97 -9.46 9.93 2.72
CA VAL A 97 -8.68 11.08 3.22
C VAL A 97 -7.74 10.64 4.34
N THR A 98 -8.27 9.95 5.35
CA THR A 98 -7.48 9.42 6.47
C THR A 98 -6.45 8.39 5.99
N GLN A 99 -6.79 7.55 5.00
CA GLN A 99 -5.81 6.64 4.40
C GLN A 99 -4.67 7.39 3.69
N SER A 100 -4.96 8.51 3.00
CA SER A 100 -3.93 9.34 2.36
C SER A 100 -2.98 9.94 3.40
N VAL A 101 -3.51 10.45 4.52
CA VAL A 101 -2.71 10.97 5.65
C VAL A 101 -1.86 9.86 6.27
N ALA A 102 -2.45 8.68 6.52
CA ALA A 102 -1.73 7.52 7.04
C ALA A 102 -0.61 7.05 6.09
N ASN A 103 -0.81 7.16 4.78
CA ASN A 103 0.23 6.83 3.80
C ASN A 103 1.42 7.80 3.85
N THR A 104 1.17 9.10 4.10
CA THR A 104 2.23 10.08 4.36
C THR A 104 3.01 9.74 5.64
N ALA A 105 2.31 9.42 6.73
CA ALA A 105 2.93 9.01 7.99
C ALA A 105 3.80 7.75 7.80
N LYS A 106 3.27 6.73 7.12
CA LYS A 106 4.01 5.49 6.81
C LYS A 106 5.31 5.78 6.07
N ARG A 107 5.29 6.68 5.08
CA ARG A 107 6.50 7.03 4.30
C ARG A 107 7.58 7.63 5.20
N VAL A 108 7.22 8.54 6.10
CA VAL A 108 8.18 9.14 7.03
C VAL A 108 8.77 8.07 7.96
N ILE A 109 7.94 7.20 8.52
CA ILE A 109 8.39 6.10 9.39
C ILE A 109 9.35 5.18 8.65
N VAL A 110 9.06 4.83 7.39
CA VAL A 110 9.95 3.98 6.57
C VAL A 110 11.28 4.68 6.29
N ILE A 111 11.29 5.98 5.95
CA ILE A 111 12.53 6.73 5.71
C ILE A 111 13.43 6.73 6.95
N VAL A 112 12.85 7.03 8.12
CA VAL A 112 13.60 7.07 9.39
C VAL A 112 14.06 5.66 9.80
N GLY A 113 13.19 4.65 9.69
CA GLY A 113 13.52 3.27 10.03
C GLY A 113 14.63 2.69 9.15
N VAL A 114 14.59 2.94 7.84
CA VAL A 114 15.64 2.50 6.92
C VAL A 114 16.97 3.18 7.23
N ALA A 115 16.98 4.48 7.54
CA ALA A 115 18.20 5.18 7.94
C ALA A 115 18.84 4.58 9.19
N ILE A 116 18.02 4.24 10.20
CA ILE A 116 18.51 3.59 11.43
C ILE A 116 19.07 2.20 11.13
N VAL A 117 18.35 1.39 10.34
CA VAL A 117 18.76 0.01 10.05
C VAL A 117 20.00 -0.06 9.15
N LEU A 118 20.12 0.84 8.17
CA LEU A 118 21.27 0.90 7.27
C LEU A 118 22.44 1.70 7.85
N GLY A 119 22.26 2.41 8.96
CA GLY A 119 23.28 3.27 9.55
C GLY A 119 23.62 4.49 8.67
N GLU A 120 22.75 4.85 7.74
CA GLU A 120 22.97 5.99 6.84
C GLU A 120 22.56 7.30 7.51
N SER A 121 23.41 8.32 7.37
CA SER A 121 23.08 9.66 7.84
C SER A 121 22.04 10.30 6.92
N LEU A 122 20.90 10.69 7.49
CA LEU A 122 19.89 11.44 6.77
C LEU A 122 20.34 12.89 6.61
N ASP A 123 20.25 13.38 5.38
CA ASP A 123 20.45 14.79 5.08
C ASP A 123 19.51 15.67 5.92
N PRO A 124 19.97 16.80 6.48
CA PRO A 124 19.15 17.69 7.31
C PRO A 124 17.85 18.13 6.64
N MET A 125 17.84 18.30 5.32
CA MET A 125 16.64 18.66 4.55
C MET A 125 15.61 17.53 4.54
N LYS A 126 16.06 16.27 4.49
CA LYS A 126 15.18 15.09 4.60
C LYS A 126 14.56 15.00 6.00
N LEU A 127 15.35 15.25 7.04
CA LEU A 127 14.85 15.28 8.43
C LEU A 127 13.81 16.38 8.64
N LEU A 128 14.05 17.58 8.11
CA LEU A 128 13.08 18.68 8.13
C LEU A 128 11.78 18.29 7.43
N GLY A 129 11.87 17.71 6.23
CA GLY A 129 10.71 17.22 5.48
C GLY A 129 9.91 16.16 6.25
N CYS A 130 10.60 15.23 6.92
CA CYS A 130 9.99 14.24 7.80
C CYS A 130 9.28 14.90 9.00
N ALA A 131 9.91 15.88 9.64
CA ALA A 131 9.32 16.60 10.78
C ALA A 131 8.04 17.35 10.39
N ILE A 132 8.06 18.06 9.26
CA ILE A 132 6.87 18.74 8.72
C ILE A 132 5.77 17.74 8.37
N GLY A 133 6.13 16.62 7.74
CA GLY A 133 5.19 15.56 7.39
C GLY A 133 4.48 14.95 8.61
N ILE A 134 5.23 14.66 9.67
CA ILE A 134 4.66 14.16 10.94
C ILE A 134 3.84 15.23 11.63
N GLY A 135 4.29 16.49 11.64
CA GLY A 135 3.53 17.61 12.17
C GLY A 135 2.16 17.76 11.49
N GLY A 136 2.11 17.65 10.16
CA GLY A 136 0.86 17.68 9.39
C GLY A 136 -0.09 16.52 9.73
N VAL A 137 0.45 15.30 9.87
CA VAL A 137 -0.33 14.13 10.30
C VAL A 137 -0.89 14.33 11.71
N PHE A 138 -0.10 14.92 12.61
CA PHE A 138 -0.50 15.17 13.99
C PHE A 138 -1.62 16.21 14.07
N VAL A 139 -1.49 17.31 13.34
CA VAL A 139 -2.54 18.35 13.25
C VAL A 139 -3.84 17.76 12.68
N TYR A 140 -3.76 16.98 11.60
CA TYR A 140 -4.93 16.29 11.06
C TYR A 140 -5.60 15.38 12.10
N SER A 141 -4.81 14.60 12.84
CA SER A 141 -5.34 13.69 13.87
C SER A 141 -6.03 14.44 15.01
N ILE A 142 -5.51 15.60 15.43
CA ILE A 142 -6.16 16.44 16.44
C ILE A 142 -7.48 17.00 15.92
N ILE A 143 -7.49 17.55 14.70
CA ILE A 143 -8.70 18.13 14.10
C ILE A 143 -9.78 17.06 13.96
N ASP A 144 -9.41 15.86 13.50
CA ASP A 144 -10.34 14.74 13.34
C ASP A 144 -10.97 14.32 14.69
N GLN A 145 -10.16 14.26 15.76
CA GLN A 145 -10.67 13.98 17.11
C GLN A 145 -11.59 15.09 17.64
N LEU A 146 -11.25 16.36 17.41
CA LEU A 146 -12.07 17.50 17.83
C LEU A 146 -13.42 17.53 17.09
N LEU A 147 -13.43 17.25 15.79
CA LEU A 147 -14.65 17.17 15.00
C LEU A 147 -15.50 15.96 15.37
N ALA A 148 -14.88 14.81 15.65
CA ALA A 148 -15.59 13.63 16.15
C ALA A 148 -16.29 13.90 17.50
N LYS A 149 -15.62 14.61 18.41
CA LYS A 149 -16.19 14.99 19.73
C LYS A 149 -17.32 16.02 19.63
N LYS A 150 -17.33 16.86 18.58
CA LYS A 150 -18.39 17.85 18.34
C LYS A 150 -19.68 17.23 17.79
N ASN A 151 -19.58 16.05 17.17
CA ASN A 151 -20.71 15.32 16.56
C ASN A 151 -21.22 14.17 17.44
N ALA A 152 -20.74 14.05 18.68
CA ALA A 152 -21.16 13.07 19.70
C ALA A 152 -21.95 13.78 20.81
#